data_AF-R0E5X1-F1
#
_entry.id   AF-R0E5X1-F1
#
_cell.length_a   1.000
_cell.length_b   1.000
_cell.length_c   1.000
_cell.angle_alpha   90.00
_cell.angle_beta   90.00
_cell.angle_gamma   90.00
#
_symmetry.space_group_name_H-M   'P 1'
#
loop_
_entity.id
_entity.type
_entity.pdbx_description
1 polymer ?
#
loop_
_entity_poly.entity_id
_entity_poly.type
_entity_poly.pdbx_seq_one_letter_code
_entity_poly.pdbx_strand_id
1 'polypeptide(L)'
;MAANPRQFFIQGVTRDGKTFRPSDWADRLCGVMAQFRPAGDTGDPRFTYSPYVRPVMSGGIRSVFVDERLRDIEPKALDFVLNFAHDNNLQLVEACILPEGGAPAKS
;
A
#
# COMPACT_ATOMS: atom_id res chain seq x y z
N MET A 1 -11.84 13.23 -18.15
CA MET A 1 -11.85 12.93 -16.71
C MET A 1 -10.66 12.05 -16.44
N ALA A 2 -9.68 12.51 -15.67
CA ALA A 2 -8.59 11.63 -15.26
C ALA A 2 -9.20 10.58 -14.31
N ALA A 3 -8.99 9.30 -14.61
CA ALA A 3 -9.34 8.24 -13.67
C ALA A 3 -8.52 8.48 -12.39
N ASN A 4 -9.16 8.33 -11.22
CA ASN A 4 -8.41 8.37 -9.96
C ASN A 4 -7.39 7.23 -9.97
N PRO A 5 -6.13 7.48 -9.55
CA PRO A 5 -5.12 6.42 -9.49
C PRO A 5 -5.60 5.31 -8.57
N ARG A 6 -5.36 4.05 -8.97
CA ARG A 6 -5.75 2.92 -8.14
C ARG A 6 -4.92 2.87 -6.87
N GLN A 7 -5.54 2.39 -5.81
CA GLN A 7 -4.91 2.22 -4.52
C GLN A 7 -5.22 0.82 -4.02
N PHE A 8 -4.24 0.20 -3.36
CA PHE A 8 -4.33 -1.18 -2.92
C PHE A 8 -3.84 -1.33 -1.48
N PHE A 9 -4.35 -2.35 -0.80
CA PHE A 9 -3.82 -2.86 0.44
C PHE A 9 -3.31 -4.28 0.23
N ILE A 10 -2.03 -4.49 0.47
CA ILE A 10 -1.48 -5.83 0.67
C ILE A 10 -1.72 -6.20 2.12
N GLN A 11 -2.62 -7.13 2.38
CA GLN A 11 -2.94 -7.54 3.73
C GLN A 11 -1.93 -8.57 4.25
N GLY A 12 -1.57 -8.45 5.53
CA GLY A 12 -0.72 -9.42 6.24
C GLY A 12 -1.42 -10.74 6.55
N VAL A 13 -2.31 -11.17 5.67
CA VAL A 13 -3.05 -12.43 5.72
C VAL A 13 -2.94 -13.07 4.33
N THR A 14 -2.60 -14.35 4.28
CA THR A 14 -2.50 -15.09 3.02
C THR A 14 -3.89 -15.35 2.44
N ARG A 15 -3.96 -15.73 1.17
CA ARG A 15 -5.21 -16.16 0.52
C ARG A 15 -5.83 -17.40 1.19
N ASP A 16 -5.03 -18.16 1.93
CA ASP A 16 -5.49 -19.30 2.75
C ASP A 16 -5.91 -18.89 4.18
N GLY A 17 -5.96 -17.59 4.49
CA GLY A 17 -6.43 -17.06 5.78
C GLY A 17 -5.40 -17.08 6.91
N LYS A 18 -4.12 -17.34 6.65
CA LYS A 18 -3.07 -17.38 7.68
C LYS A 18 -2.40 -16.02 7.84
N THR A 19 -2.10 -15.61 9.08
CA THR A 19 -1.31 -14.40 9.34
C THR A 19 0.10 -14.54 8.77
N PHE A 20 0.53 -13.56 7.97
CA PHE A 20 1.86 -13.50 7.40
C PHE A 20 2.89 -13.04 8.45
N ARG A 21 4.09 -13.63 8.38
CA ARG A 21 5.18 -13.42 9.35
C ARG A 21 6.49 -13.15 8.61
N PRO A 22 7.45 -12.46 9.24
CA PRO A 22 7.41 -11.90 10.60
C PRO A 22 6.45 -10.71 10.75
N SER A 23 6.13 -10.27 11.97
CA SER A 23 5.17 -9.18 12.21
C SER A 23 5.64 -7.79 11.73
N ASP A 24 6.94 -7.63 11.51
CA ASP A 24 7.59 -6.41 10.99
C ASP A 24 7.70 -6.41 9.45
N TRP A 25 7.12 -7.39 8.74
CA TRP A 25 7.22 -7.50 7.28
C TRP A 25 6.81 -6.23 6.54
N ALA A 26 5.75 -5.56 7.02
CA ALA A 26 5.22 -4.35 6.41
C ALA A 26 6.23 -3.19 6.50
N ASP A 27 6.87 -3.03 7.66
CA ASP A 27 7.93 -2.02 7.86
C ASP A 27 9.12 -2.31 6.94
N ARG A 28 9.53 -3.58 6.84
CA ARG A 28 10.65 -4.00 5.98
C ARG A 28 10.36 -3.70 4.51
N LEU A 29 9.18 -4.06 4.01
CA LEU A 29 8.80 -3.77 2.63
C LEU A 29 8.78 -2.26 2.39
N CYS A 30 8.15 -1.49 3.29
CA CYS A 30 8.07 -0.03 3.13
C CYS A 30 9.44 0.67 3.22
N GLY A 31 10.37 0.12 4.02
CA GLY A 31 11.74 0.61 4.11
C GLY A 31 12.50 0.47 2.79
N VAL A 32 12.37 -0.67 2.10
CA VAL A 32 12.95 -0.87 0.76
C VAL A 32 12.40 0.15 -0.24
N MET A 33 11.12 0.51 -0.07
CA MET A 33 10.42 1.43 -0.97
C MET A 33 10.57 2.91 -0.60
N ALA A 34 11.24 3.24 0.50
CA ALA A 34 11.25 4.60 1.06
C ALA A 34 11.82 5.67 0.12
N GLN A 35 12.73 5.29 -0.78
CA GLN A 35 13.37 6.20 -1.74
C GLN A 35 12.48 6.61 -2.91
N PHE A 36 11.42 5.87 -3.22
CA PHE A 36 10.55 6.15 -4.37
C PHE A 36 9.53 7.22 -4.01
N ARG A 37 9.88 8.48 -4.27
CA ARG A 37 9.14 9.67 -3.84
C ARG A 37 8.90 10.63 -5.00
N PRO A 38 7.84 11.45 -4.96
CA PRO A 38 7.61 12.44 -6.00
C PRO A 38 8.68 13.53 -5.94
N ALA A 39 8.89 14.20 -7.08
CA ALA A 39 9.73 15.39 -7.11
C ALA A 39 9.19 16.46 -6.14
N GLY A 40 10.08 17.05 -5.33
CA GLY A 40 9.72 18.06 -4.33
C GLY A 40 9.32 17.49 -2.96
N ASP A 41 9.26 16.18 -2.78
CA ASP A 41 9.15 15.57 -1.45
C ASP A 41 10.45 15.83 -0.65
N THR A 42 10.31 16.42 0.53
CA THR A 42 11.44 16.78 1.41
C THR A 42 11.73 15.73 2.49
N GLY A 43 11.01 14.61 2.51
CA GLY A 43 11.21 13.55 3.47
C GLY A 43 12.55 12.84 3.27
N ASP A 44 13.20 12.46 4.36
CA ASP A 44 14.42 11.65 4.34
C ASP A 44 14.07 10.15 4.30
N PRO A 45 14.44 9.39 3.24
CA PRO A 45 14.16 7.96 3.12
C PRO A 45 14.74 7.10 4.25
N ARG A 46 15.74 7.60 4.99
CA ARG A 46 16.32 6.88 6.13
C ARG A 46 15.42 6.87 7.36
N PHE A 47 14.50 7.82 7.45
CA PHE A 47 13.66 8.03 8.63
C PHE A 47 12.16 7.96 8.34
N THR A 48 11.77 8.04 7.06
CA THR A 48 10.37 8.15 6.66
C THR A 48 10.08 7.30 5.43
N TYR A 49 8.86 6.75 5.36
CA TYR A 49 8.41 5.95 4.23
C TYR A 49 7.99 6.81 3.04
N SER A 50 7.95 6.19 1.86
CA SER A 50 7.36 6.79 0.66
C SER A 50 5.87 7.11 0.89
N PRO A 51 5.33 8.22 0.36
CA PRO A 51 3.89 8.48 0.40
C PRO A 51 3.08 7.44 -0.40
N TYR A 52 3.71 6.72 -1.34
CA TYR A 52 3.06 5.72 -2.19
C TYR A 52 3.13 4.30 -1.63
N VAL A 53 4.06 4.01 -0.71
CA VAL A 53 4.19 2.69 -0.07
C VAL A 53 4.47 2.87 1.42
N ARG A 54 3.47 2.59 2.26
CA ARG A 54 3.55 2.82 3.71
C ARG A 54 2.79 1.76 4.51
N PRO A 55 3.25 1.46 5.74
CA PRO A 55 2.55 0.51 6.60
C PRO A 55 1.27 1.14 7.14
N VAL A 56 0.22 0.33 7.22
CA VAL A 56 -1.09 0.73 7.76
C VAL A 56 -1.72 -0.41 8.56
N MET A 57 -2.69 -0.07 9.40
CA MET A 57 -3.62 -1.04 9.99
C MET A 57 -4.95 -0.94 9.25
N SER A 58 -5.33 -2.00 8.54
CA SER A 58 -6.60 -2.06 7.81
C SER A 58 -7.47 -3.14 8.45
N GLY A 59 -8.60 -2.76 9.04
CA GLY A 59 -9.49 -3.72 9.72
C GLY A 59 -8.79 -4.54 10.82
N GLY A 60 -7.84 -3.94 11.53
CA GLY A 60 -7.04 -4.64 12.56
C GLY A 60 -5.93 -5.53 12.02
N ILE A 61 -5.75 -5.62 10.70
CA ILE A 61 -4.70 -6.41 10.04
C ILE A 61 -3.54 -5.49 9.65
N ARG A 62 -2.31 -5.88 10.02
CA ARG A 62 -1.10 -5.21 9.57
C ARG A 62 -0.98 -5.35 8.05
N SER A 63 -0.95 -4.24 7.34
CA SER A 63 -1.02 -4.18 5.87
C SER A 63 -0.06 -3.13 5.31
N VAL A 64 0.14 -3.17 4.00
CA VAL A 64 0.88 -2.14 3.24
C VAL A 64 -0.08 -1.46 2.28
N PHE A 65 -0.18 -0.14 2.38
CA PHE A 65 -0.87 0.69 1.39
C PHE A 65 0.05 0.90 0.20
N VAL A 66 -0.51 0.80 -1.02
CA VAL A 66 0.19 0.98 -2.29
C VAL A 66 -0.63 1.89 -3.19
N ASP A 67 -0.04 2.93 -3.74
CA ASP A 67 -0.67 3.84 -4.70
C ASP A 67 -0.06 3.65 -6.10
N GLU A 68 -0.89 3.53 -7.11
CA GLU A 68 -0.48 3.23 -8.50
C GLU A 68 0.42 4.32 -9.10
N ARG A 69 0.38 5.56 -8.58
CA ARG A 69 1.31 6.65 -8.97
C ARG A 69 2.78 6.31 -8.71
N LEU A 70 3.08 5.28 -7.91
CA LEU A 70 4.43 4.72 -7.83
C LEU A 70 4.98 4.32 -9.20
N ARG A 71 4.11 3.86 -10.12
CA ARG A 71 4.48 3.48 -11.49
C ARG A 71 5.03 4.66 -12.29
N ASP A 72 4.54 5.87 -12.02
CA ASP A 72 4.98 7.08 -12.71
C ASP A 72 6.41 7.50 -12.29
N ILE A 73 6.87 7.03 -11.12
CA ILE A 73 8.23 7.25 -10.62
C ILE A 73 9.17 6.16 -11.11
N GLU A 74 8.82 4.90 -10.84
CA GLU A 74 9.59 3.75 -11.27
C GLU A 74 8.64 2.55 -11.46
N PRO A 75 8.34 2.15 -12.71
CA PRO A 75 7.46 1.03 -12.99
C PRO A 75 7.86 -0.27 -12.29
N LYS A 76 9.16 -0.56 -12.21
CA LYS A 76 9.67 -1.78 -11.55
C LYS A 76 9.42 -1.76 -10.04
N ALA A 77 9.30 -0.59 -9.43
CA ALA A 77 9.01 -0.44 -8.02
C ALA A 77 7.57 -0.89 -7.70
N LEU A 78 6.61 -0.51 -8.55
CA LEU A 78 5.24 -1.00 -8.41
C LEU A 78 5.17 -2.51 -8.67
N ASP A 79 5.80 -2.99 -9.75
CA ASP A 79 5.80 -4.41 -10.07
C ASP A 79 6.46 -5.25 -8.94
N PHE A 80 7.54 -4.76 -8.32
CA PHE A 80 8.16 -5.41 -7.16
C PHE A 80 7.20 -5.58 -5.98
N VAL A 81 6.44 -4.54 -5.64
CA VAL A 81 5.49 -4.58 -4.51
C VAL A 81 4.31 -5.51 -4.80
N LEU A 82 3.79 -5.48 -6.02
CA LEU A 82 2.70 -6.37 -6.43
C LEU A 82 3.16 -7.84 -6.50
N ASN A 83 4.37 -8.09 -7.02
CA ASN A 83 4.96 -9.43 -7.05
C ASN A 83 5.27 -9.93 -5.64
N PHE A 84 5.71 -9.07 -4.72
CA PHE A 84 5.88 -9.45 -3.31
C PHE A 84 4.58 -10.03 -2.73
N ALA A 85 3.43 -9.39 -2.99
CA ALA A 85 2.15 -9.91 -2.54
C ALA A 85 1.79 -11.25 -3.21
N HIS A 86 2.02 -11.35 -4.52
CA HIS A 86 1.78 -12.57 -5.28
C HIS A 86 2.58 -13.76 -4.74
N ASP A 87 3.90 -13.59 -4.63
CA ASP A 87 4.86 -14.64 -4.29
C ASP A 87 4.70 -15.14 -2.85
N ASN A 88 4.23 -14.27 -1.95
CA ASN A 88 3.95 -14.61 -0.56
C ASN A 88 2.50 -15.04 -0.32
N ASN A 89 1.74 -15.29 -1.40
CA ASN A 89 0.33 -15.67 -1.36
C ASN A 89 -0.54 -14.70 -0.55
N LEU A 90 -0.24 -13.40 -0.54
CA LEU A 90 -0.96 -12.38 0.22
C LEU A 90 -2.23 -11.93 -0.50
N GLN A 91 -3.20 -11.47 0.29
CA GLN A 91 -4.40 -10.85 -0.25
C GLN A 91 -4.10 -9.41 -0.69
N LEU A 92 -4.50 -9.08 -1.91
CA LEU A 92 -4.45 -7.72 -2.46
C LEU A 92 -5.87 -7.20 -2.58
N VAL A 93 -6.18 -6.11 -1.89
CA VAL A 93 -7.53 -5.51 -1.85
C VAL A 93 -7.46 -4.11 -2.44
N GLU A 94 -8.27 -3.82 -3.45
CA GLU A 94 -8.37 -2.46 -4.00
C GLU A 94 -9.11 -1.56 -3.01
N ALA A 95 -8.56 -0.38 -2.75
CA ALA A 95 -9.17 0.61 -1.89
C ALA A 95 -10.32 1.27 -2.66
N CYS A 96 -11.56 1.01 -2.24
CA CYS A 96 -12.69 1.79 -2.74
C CYS A 96 -12.61 3.20 -2.16
N ILE A 97 -12.32 4.19 -3.01
CA ILE A 97 -12.48 5.60 -2.65
C ILE A 97 -14.00 5.84 -2.54
N LEU A 98 -14.54 5.85 -1.33
CA LEU A 98 -15.87 6.38 -1.11
C LEU A 98 -15.82 7.88 -1.42
N PRO A 99 -16.67 8.40 -2.33
CA PRO A 99 -16.73 9.84 -2.55
C PRO A 99 -17.08 10.51 -1.21
N GLU A 100 -16.29 11.52 -0.81
CA GLU A 100 -16.56 12.30 0.40
C GLU A 100 -17.95 12.95 0.25
N GLY A 101 -18.96 12.38 0.95
CA GLY A 101 -20.35 12.82 0.80
C GLY A 101 -21.45 11.85 1.25
N GLY A 102 -21.12 10.65 1.73
CA GLY A 102 -22.11 9.74 2.31
C GLY A 102 -22.56 10.17 3.71
N ALA A 103 -23.37 11.22 3.82
CA ALA A 103 -24.12 11.50 5.05
C ALA A 103 -24.95 10.25 5.42
N PRO A 104 -24.99 9.82 6.69
CA PRO A 104 -25.81 8.69 7.09
C PRO A 104 -27.29 9.04 6.85
N ALA A 105 -27.96 8.26 6.00
CA ALA A 105 -29.40 8.25 5.94
C ALA A 105 -29.91 7.82 7.32
N LYS A 106 -30.46 8.79 8.07
CA LYS A 106 -31.11 8.56 9.35
C LYS A 106 -32.39 7.76 9.09
N SER A 107 -32.50 6.61 9.73
CA SER A 107 -33.76 5.89 9.99
C SER A 107 -34.51 6.52 11.16
#